data_AF-A0A452VN20-F1
#
_entry.id   AF-A0A452VN20-F1
#
_cell.length_a   1.000
_cell.length_b   1.000
_cell.length_c   1.000
_cell.angle_alpha   90.00
_cell.angle_beta   90.00
_cell.angle_gamma   90.00
#
_symmetry.space_group_name_H-M   'P 1'
#
loop_
_entity.id
_entity.type
_entity.pdbx_description
1 polymer ?
#
loop_
_entity_poly.entity_id
_entity_poly.type
_entity_poly.pdbx_seq_one_letter_code
_entity_poly.pdbx_strand_id
1 'polypeptide(L)'
;LPSGDVAATFQFRTRWDSDLQREEVSHYRLFPKALGQLISKYSLRELHLSFTQGFWRTRYWGPPFLQAPSGAELWVWFQDTVTDVDKSWKELSNVLSGIFCASLNFIDSTNTVTPTASFKPLGLANGTDHSFLRYAVLPREVVCTENLTPWKKLLPCSSKAGLSVLLKADRLFHTSYHSQAVHIRPVCRNTRCTSISWELRQTLSVVYDAFVTGQGKKDWSLFRMFSRTLTEPCPLASESRVYVDITSYHQDNETLEVNPPPTTTYQDVTLGTLKTYAVYDLLDTAVINNSRNLNLQLKWKSPPANGYVHYQPAQDRLQPHLLEMLIQLPPNSATKVSIQFERALLKWTEYTPDPNHGFYVSPSVLSALVPSVVAAKPVDWEESPLFKSLYPVSDSSSYFVRLYTEPLLVNLPTPDFSMPYNVICLTCTVVAVCYGSFYNLLTRTFHIEEPSTGGLAKRLANLIRRARGVPPL
;
A
#
# COMPACT_ATOMS: atom_id res chain seq x y z
N LEU A 1 12.03 -2.99 13.74
CA LEU A 1 10.94 -2.57 14.68
C LEU A 1 10.72 -3.67 15.72
N PRO A 2 10.07 -3.40 16.87
CA PRO A 2 9.83 -4.42 17.91
C PRO A 2 9.09 -5.67 17.39
N SER A 3 8.17 -5.51 16.43
CA SER A 3 7.49 -6.61 15.74
C SER A 3 8.42 -7.51 14.91
N GLY A 4 9.62 -7.05 14.58
CA GLY A 4 10.52 -7.64 13.58
C GLY A 4 10.41 -7.00 12.20
N ASP A 5 9.38 -6.19 11.95
CA ASP A 5 9.21 -5.47 10.67
C ASP A 5 10.32 -4.45 10.46
N VAL A 6 10.58 -4.10 9.21
CA VAL A 6 11.64 -3.16 8.83
C VAL A 6 11.02 -1.86 8.35
N ALA A 7 11.15 -0.79 9.14
CA ALA A 7 10.81 0.56 8.72
C ALA A 7 11.98 1.22 8.02
N ALA A 8 11.72 1.84 6.87
CA ALA A 8 12.67 2.69 6.17
C ALA A 8 12.04 4.07 5.96
N THR A 9 12.72 5.11 6.43
CA THR A 9 12.31 6.51 6.27
C THR A 9 13.37 7.27 5.51
N PHE A 10 12.97 7.82 4.37
CA PHE A 10 13.75 8.69 3.52
C PHE A 10 13.36 10.14 3.82
N GLN A 11 14.35 11.01 3.98
CA GLN A 11 14.13 12.43 4.19
C GLN A 11 15.10 13.22 3.32
N PHE A 12 14.55 14.01 2.40
CA PHE A 12 15.30 14.93 1.54
C PHE A 12 15.00 16.36 1.97
N ARG A 13 16.03 17.18 2.10
CA ARG A 13 15.92 18.59 2.45
C ARG A 13 16.59 19.43 1.38
N THR A 14 15.83 20.33 0.78
CA THR A 14 16.33 21.30 -0.20
C THR A 14 16.11 22.69 0.36
N ARG A 15 17.18 23.46 0.49
CA ARG A 15 17.12 24.83 1.01
C ARG A 15 17.21 25.83 -0.15
N TRP A 16 16.38 26.85 -0.09
CA TRP A 16 16.34 27.96 -1.03
C TRP A 16 16.58 29.28 -0.32
N ASP A 17 17.74 29.86 -0.56
CA ASP A 17 18.20 31.11 0.03
C ASP A 17 17.68 32.31 -0.80
N SER A 18 16.37 32.53 -0.86
CA SER A 18 15.77 33.71 -1.51
C SER A 18 14.87 34.48 -0.55
N ASP A 19 14.96 35.80 -0.63
CA ASP A 19 14.09 36.73 0.10
C ASP A 19 12.95 37.17 -0.84
N LEU A 20 11.85 36.40 -0.81
CA LEU A 20 10.69 36.57 -1.69
C LEU A 20 10.06 37.98 -1.62
N GLN A 21 10.34 38.76 -0.57
CA GLN A 21 9.81 40.11 -0.41
C GLN A 21 10.65 41.20 -1.09
N ARG A 22 11.88 40.89 -1.56
CA ARG A 22 12.82 41.90 -2.08
C ARG A 22 13.24 41.71 -3.53
N GLU A 23 13.04 40.54 -4.14
CA GLU A 23 13.56 40.24 -5.48
C GLU A 23 12.44 40.03 -6.51
N GLU A 24 12.35 40.88 -7.54
CA GLU A 24 11.41 40.73 -8.67
C GLU A 24 11.73 39.50 -9.56
N VAL A 25 12.98 39.02 -9.53
CA VAL A 25 13.43 37.83 -10.26
C VAL A 25 14.17 36.91 -9.29
N SER A 26 13.61 35.73 -9.02
CA SER A 26 14.23 34.76 -8.11
C SER A 26 14.83 33.57 -8.84
N HIS A 27 16.10 33.27 -8.57
CA HIS A 27 16.75 32.05 -9.05
C HIS A 27 16.45 30.89 -8.09
N TYR A 28 15.79 29.84 -8.58
CA TYR A 28 15.38 28.69 -7.76
C TYR A 28 16.51 27.69 -7.46
N ARG A 29 17.61 27.71 -8.22
CA ARG A 29 18.77 26.81 -8.08
C ARG A 29 18.36 25.32 -8.01
N LEU A 30 18.34 24.72 -6.82
CA LEU A 30 17.95 23.32 -6.58
C LEU A 30 16.47 23.17 -6.19
N PHE A 31 15.82 24.27 -5.82
CA PHE A 31 14.42 24.28 -5.41
C PHE A 31 13.50 24.12 -6.63
N PRO A 32 12.43 23.31 -6.55
CA PRO A 32 11.50 23.16 -7.66
C PRO A 32 10.76 24.46 -7.97
N LYS A 33 10.95 24.99 -9.19
CA LYS A 33 10.28 26.21 -9.67
C LYS A 33 8.76 26.16 -9.47
N ALA A 34 8.13 25.01 -9.75
CA ALA A 34 6.68 24.85 -9.59
C ALA A 34 6.20 25.15 -8.16
N LEU A 35 6.92 24.66 -7.15
CA LEU A 35 6.57 24.93 -5.74
C LEU A 35 6.94 26.36 -5.34
N GLY A 36 8.07 26.88 -5.82
CA GLY A 36 8.49 28.23 -5.50
C GLY A 36 7.54 29.30 -6.04
N GLN A 37 6.99 29.09 -7.24
CA GLN A 37 5.94 29.93 -7.81
C GLN A 37 4.63 29.86 -7.02
N LEU A 38 4.28 28.71 -6.44
CA LEU A 38 3.11 28.60 -5.56
C LEU A 38 3.26 29.45 -4.31
N ILE A 39 4.43 29.42 -3.66
CA ILE A 39 4.69 30.18 -2.43
C ILE A 39 4.51 31.68 -2.69
N SER A 40 5.06 32.18 -3.80
CA SER A 40 4.95 33.60 -4.16
C SER A 40 3.52 33.97 -4.60
N LYS A 41 2.90 33.19 -5.50
CA LYS A 41 1.59 33.50 -6.08
C LYS A 41 0.46 33.51 -5.05
N TYR A 42 0.47 32.54 -4.12
CA TYR A 42 -0.57 32.40 -3.11
C TYR A 42 -0.15 32.95 -1.74
N SER A 43 0.98 33.68 -1.68
CA SER A 43 1.54 34.24 -0.45
C SER A 43 1.53 33.24 0.71
N LEU A 44 2.08 32.05 0.46
CA LEU A 44 2.12 30.98 1.44
C LEU A 44 3.17 31.30 2.51
N ARG A 45 2.86 30.96 3.75
CA ARG A 45 3.82 30.93 4.84
C ARG A 45 4.32 29.51 5.08
N GLU A 46 3.42 28.53 5.15
CA GLU A 46 3.75 27.12 5.31
C GLU A 46 2.80 26.25 4.49
N LEU A 47 3.30 25.15 3.94
CA LEU A 47 2.49 24.19 3.18
C LEU A 47 2.91 22.78 3.55
N HIS A 48 1.93 21.96 3.90
CA HIS A 48 2.15 20.58 4.31
C HIS A 48 1.12 19.69 3.64
N LEU A 49 1.63 18.77 2.82
CA LEU A 49 0.84 17.79 2.09
C LEU A 49 1.40 16.40 2.37
N SER A 50 0.55 15.47 2.78
CA SER A 50 0.92 14.06 2.90
C SER A 50 -0.12 13.17 2.25
N PHE A 51 0.36 12.09 1.63
CA PHE A 51 -0.45 10.98 1.17
C PHE A 51 0.00 9.74 1.92
N THR A 52 -0.94 9.03 2.53
CA THR A 52 -0.63 7.82 3.29
C THR A 52 -1.59 6.69 2.98
N GLN A 53 -1.04 5.50 2.81
CA GLN A 53 -1.76 4.24 2.68
C GLN A 53 -1.43 3.37 3.89
N GLY A 54 -2.48 2.91 4.56
CA GLY A 54 -2.36 2.12 5.78
C GLY A 54 -2.36 2.98 7.05
N PHE A 55 -2.30 2.30 8.19
CA PHE A 55 -2.32 2.93 9.50
C PHE A 55 -1.04 2.59 10.26
N TRP A 56 -0.38 3.59 10.84
CA TRP A 56 0.80 3.35 11.64
C TRP A 56 0.45 2.61 12.93
N ARG A 57 0.92 1.36 13.05
CA ARG A 57 0.61 0.49 14.18
C ARG A 57 1.50 0.82 15.39
N THR A 58 1.23 1.93 16.08
CA THR A 58 2.06 2.44 17.18
C THR A 58 2.36 1.40 18.27
N ARG A 59 1.41 0.51 18.57
CA ARG A 59 1.59 -0.57 19.55
C ARG A 59 2.69 -1.58 19.16
N TYR A 60 2.87 -1.84 17.86
CA TYR A 60 3.81 -2.85 17.35
C TYR A 60 5.11 -2.22 16.80
N TRP A 61 5.00 -1.04 16.20
CA TRP A 61 6.09 -0.34 15.54
C TRP A 61 6.71 0.74 16.43
N GLY A 62 6.07 1.05 17.56
CA GLY A 62 6.44 2.20 18.37
C GLY A 62 6.04 3.51 17.69
N PRO A 63 6.59 4.64 18.14
CA PRO A 63 6.26 5.96 17.60
C PRO A 63 6.88 6.17 16.20
N PRO A 64 6.14 6.74 15.23
CA PRO A 64 6.67 7.01 13.89
C PRO A 64 7.62 8.20 13.89
N PHE A 65 8.51 8.25 12.89
CA PHE A 65 9.38 9.40 12.65
C PHE A 65 8.58 10.66 12.26
N LEU A 66 7.56 10.49 11.41
CA LEU A 66 6.61 11.53 11.03
C LEU A 66 5.21 10.92 11.04
N GLN A 67 4.26 11.57 11.72
CA GLN A 67 2.86 11.16 11.71
C GLN A 67 2.16 11.75 10.49
N ALA A 68 1.29 10.95 9.88
CA ALA A 68 0.36 11.37 8.85
C ALA A 68 -0.91 10.48 8.93
N PRO A 69 -2.10 11.04 8.71
CA PRO A 69 -3.34 10.26 8.67
C PRO A 69 -3.42 9.45 7.36
N SER A 70 -4.27 8.43 7.34
CA SER A 70 -4.57 7.69 6.10
C SER A 70 -5.34 8.58 5.12
N GLY A 71 -5.01 8.46 3.84
CA GLY A 71 -5.52 9.33 2.78
C GLY A 71 -4.61 10.54 2.53
N ALA A 72 -5.18 11.58 1.92
CA ALA A 72 -4.48 12.83 1.69
C ALA A 72 -4.79 13.83 2.80
N GLU A 73 -3.77 14.43 3.39
CA GLU A 73 -3.90 15.54 4.33
C GLU A 73 -3.20 16.76 3.76
N LEU A 74 -3.90 17.88 3.71
CA LEU A 74 -3.38 19.17 3.28
C LEU A 74 -3.67 20.21 4.34
N TRP A 75 -2.62 20.89 4.79
CA TRP A 75 -2.78 22.08 5.61
C TRP A 75 -1.76 23.14 5.25
N VAL A 76 -2.23 24.39 5.29
CA VAL A 76 -1.51 25.53 4.75
C VAL A 76 -1.73 26.73 5.65
N TRP A 77 -0.64 27.42 5.96
CA TRP A 77 -0.69 28.72 6.60
C TRP A 77 -0.41 29.79 5.55
N PHE A 78 -1.34 30.71 5.37
CA PHE A 78 -1.18 31.86 4.50
C PHE A 78 -0.45 33.01 5.23
N GLN A 79 0.16 33.91 4.47
CA GLN A 79 0.67 35.17 5.02
C GLN A 79 -0.49 36.09 5.40
N ASP A 80 -0.23 36.99 6.35
CA ASP A 80 -1.17 38.00 6.84
C ASP A 80 -1.58 39.03 5.77
N THR A 81 -0.87 39.06 4.65
CA THR A 81 -1.16 39.91 3.48
C THR A 81 -2.32 39.42 2.62
N VAL A 82 -2.78 38.17 2.80
CA VAL A 82 -3.85 37.58 1.98
C VAL A 82 -5.21 38.08 2.43
N THR A 83 -5.95 38.73 1.54
CA THR A 83 -7.29 39.27 1.85
C THR A 83 -8.38 38.21 1.82
N ASP A 84 -8.37 37.32 0.83
CA ASP A 84 -9.34 36.23 0.67
C ASP A 84 -8.62 34.87 0.73
N VAL A 85 -8.60 34.32 1.94
CA VAL A 85 -7.94 33.05 2.24
C VAL A 85 -8.69 31.87 1.61
N ASP A 86 -10.02 31.89 1.58
CA ASP A 86 -10.84 30.79 1.07
C ASP A 86 -10.74 30.64 -0.45
N LYS A 87 -10.72 31.77 -1.16
CA LYS A 87 -10.44 31.76 -2.60
C LYS A 87 -9.03 31.25 -2.90
N SER A 88 -8.03 31.75 -2.18
CA SER A 88 -6.63 31.33 -2.35
C SER A 88 -6.46 29.85 -2.07
N TRP A 89 -7.13 29.34 -1.03
CA TRP A 89 -7.17 27.92 -0.67
C TRP A 89 -7.77 27.03 -1.77
N LYS A 90 -8.92 27.42 -2.32
CA LYS A 90 -9.58 26.68 -3.41
C LYS A 90 -8.72 26.67 -4.68
N GLU A 91 -8.10 27.78 -5.04
CA GLU A 91 -7.20 27.83 -6.20
C GLU A 91 -5.94 26.99 -5.98
N LEU A 92 -5.37 27.06 -4.77
CA LEU A 92 -4.18 26.29 -4.39
C LEU A 92 -4.44 24.77 -4.45
N SER A 93 -5.56 24.29 -3.88
CA SER A 93 -5.90 22.85 -3.88
C SER A 93 -6.04 22.30 -5.31
N ASN A 94 -6.63 23.08 -6.22
CA ASN A 94 -6.73 22.75 -7.65
C ASN A 94 -5.36 22.66 -8.34
N VAL A 95 -4.44 23.58 -8.04
CA VAL A 95 -3.09 23.53 -8.65
C VAL A 95 -2.27 22.37 -8.07
N LEU A 96 -2.36 22.12 -6.76
CA LEU A 96 -1.69 20.99 -6.12
C LEU A 96 -2.19 19.64 -6.63
N SER A 97 -3.49 19.52 -6.91
CA SER A 97 -4.08 18.35 -7.58
C SER A 97 -3.36 18.02 -8.88
N GLY A 98 -3.11 19.03 -9.73
CA GLY A 98 -2.37 18.86 -10.97
C GLY A 98 -0.88 18.51 -10.78
N ILE A 99 -0.21 19.14 -9.82
CA ILE A 99 1.23 18.91 -9.57
C ILE A 99 1.48 17.50 -9.05
N PHE A 100 0.65 17.01 -8.11
CA PHE A 100 0.84 15.71 -7.47
C PHE A 100 0.04 14.58 -8.13
N CYS A 101 -0.74 14.87 -9.17
CA CYS A 101 -1.64 13.91 -9.83
C CYS A 101 -2.60 13.25 -8.82
N ALA A 102 -3.20 14.06 -7.95
CA ALA A 102 -4.07 13.62 -6.87
C ALA A 102 -5.42 14.37 -6.93
N SER A 103 -6.47 13.82 -6.33
CA SER A 103 -7.82 14.40 -6.36
C SER A 103 -8.04 15.53 -5.33
N LEU A 104 -7.02 16.35 -5.07
CA LEU A 104 -7.08 17.45 -4.10
C LEU A 104 -8.08 18.56 -4.51
N ASN A 105 -8.54 18.55 -5.76
CA ASN A 105 -9.60 19.43 -6.26
C ASN A 105 -10.98 19.15 -5.62
N PHE A 106 -11.16 18.01 -4.93
CA PHE A 106 -12.34 17.74 -4.11
C PHE A 106 -12.30 18.44 -2.73
N ILE A 107 -11.24 19.18 -2.42
CA ILE A 107 -11.21 20.05 -1.24
C ILE A 107 -12.03 21.30 -1.53
N ASP A 108 -13.11 21.48 -0.80
CA ASP A 108 -14.06 22.58 -0.92
C ASP A 108 -14.45 23.13 0.47
N SER A 109 -15.41 24.05 0.52
CA SER A 109 -15.86 24.63 1.79
C SER A 109 -16.57 23.64 2.72
N THR A 110 -16.94 22.45 2.25
CA THR A 110 -17.66 21.44 3.05
C THR A 110 -16.71 20.53 3.85
N ASN A 111 -15.46 20.40 3.42
CA ASN A 111 -14.44 19.57 4.07
C ASN A 111 -13.19 20.35 4.50
N THR A 112 -13.27 21.69 4.49
CA THR A 112 -12.21 22.59 4.96
C THR A 112 -12.52 23.09 6.36
N VAL A 113 -11.51 23.12 7.23
CA VAL A 113 -11.62 23.53 8.64
C VAL A 113 -10.50 24.50 8.99
N THR A 114 -10.73 25.33 10.01
CA THR A 114 -9.78 26.30 10.59
C THR A 114 -9.46 25.97 12.06
N PRO A 115 -8.52 25.04 12.33
CA PRO A 115 -8.14 24.69 13.69
C PRO A 115 -7.59 25.90 14.46
N THR A 116 -7.91 26.05 15.74
CA THR A 116 -7.49 27.21 16.57
C THR A 116 -6.44 26.89 17.64
N ALA A 117 -6.16 25.60 17.90
CA ALA A 117 -5.23 25.19 18.97
C ALA A 117 -4.35 23.99 18.60
N SER A 118 -4.86 23.05 17.78
CA SER A 118 -4.17 21.77 17.50
C SER A 118 -2.95 21.92 16.59
N PHE A 119 -2.89 22.98 15.79
CA PHE A 119 -1.82 23.22 14.81
C PHE A 119 -0.98 24.40 15.25
N LYS A 120 0.34 24.25 15.14
CA LYS A 120 1.31 25.32 15.35
C LYS A 120 2.23 25.39 14.13
N PRO A 121 2.71 26.59 13.77
CA PRO A 121 3.71 26.74 12.70
C PRO A 121 4.95 25.88 13.00
N LEU A 122 5.44 25.17 12.00
CA LEU A 122 6.63 24.32 12.10
C LEU A 122 7.91 25.04 11.69
N GLY A 123 7.80 26.21 11.07
CA GLY A 123 8.89 27.11 10.71
C GLY A 123 8.90 28.39 11.56
N LEU A 124 9.48 29.45 11.00
CA LEU A 124 9.58 30.75 11.66
C LEU A 124 8.24 31.50 11.73
N ALA A 125 7.75 31.67 12.96
CA ALA A 125 6.55 32.45 13.24
C ALA A 125 6.63 33.23 14.56
N ASN A 126 6.36 34.53 14.51
CA ASN A 126 6.22 35.42 15.67
C ASN A 126 4.74 35.58 16.03
N GLY A 127 4.10 34.46 16.39
CA GLY A 127 2.64 34.38 16.55
C GLY A 127 1.92 34.23 15.22
N THR A 128 0.86 33.43 15.20
CA THR A 128 0.04 33.24 14.01
C THR A 128 -1.43 33.34 14.33
N ASP A 129 -2.11 34.21 13.59
CA ASP A 129 -3.55 34.20 13.53
C ASP A 129 -4.00 32.95 12.75
N HIS A 130 -4.87 32.16 13.40
CA HIS A 130 -5.40 30.91 12.85
C HIS A 130 -6.47 31.17 11.79
N SER A 131 -6.92 32.42 11.63
CA SER A 131 -7.75 32.85 10.50
C SER A 131 -7.08 32.60 9.14
N PHE A 132 -5.74 32.56 9.09
CA PHE A 132 -4.93 32.25 7.91
C PHE A 132 -4.56 30.76 7.77
N LEU A 133 -5.03 29.89 8.67
CA LEU A 133 -4.83 28.46 8.56
C LEU A 133 -5.99 27.82 7.80
N ARG A 134 -5.69 26.90 6.89
CA ARG A 134 -6.69 25.99 6.31
C ARG A 134 -6.22 24.56 6.42
N TYR A 135 -7.14 23.67 6.77
CA TYR A 135 -6.91 22.24 6.98
C TYR A 135 -7.99 21.43 6.26
N ALA A 136 -7.61 20.40 5.52
CA ALA A 136 -8.53 19.42 4.96
C ALA A 136 -7.89 18.04 4.85
N VAL A 137 -8.74 17.01 4.89
CA VAL A 137 -8.35 15.61 4.71
C VAL A 137 -9.30 14.96 3.73
N LEU A 138 -8.74 14.15 2.82
CA LEU A 138 -9.46 13.27 1.91
C LEU A 138 -9.10 11.81 2.25
N PRO A 139 -9.86 11.13 3.13
CA PRO A 139 -9.51 9.78 3.59
C PRO A 139 -9.48 8.73 2.48
N ARG A 140 -10.23 8.97 1.39
CA ARG A 140 -10.31 8.07 0.22
C ARG A 140 -9.21 8.31 -0.81
N GLU A 141 -8.47 9.41 -0.70
CA GLU A 141 -7.35 9.74 -1.58
C GLU A 141 -6.07 9.10 -1.03
N VAL A 142 -5.93 7.79 -1.21
CA VAL A 142 -4.73 7.06 -0.78
C VAL A 142 -3.55 7.31 -1.72
N VAL A 143 -2.35 6.88 -1.33
CA VAL A 143 -1.17 7.00 -2.20
C VAL A 143 -1.36 6.12 -3.45
N CYS A 144 -1.16 6.70 -4.62
CA CYS A 144 -1.15 6.03 -5.91
C CYS A 144 0.27 6.03 -6.52
N THR A 145 0.58 5.06 -7.37
CA THR A 145 1.90 4.96 -8.05
C THR A 145 2.22 6.19 -8.89
N GLU A 146 1.16 6.83 -9.39
CA GLU A 146 1.11 8.03 -10.18
C GLU A 146 1.59 9.25 -9.39
N ASN A 147 1.42 9.28 -8.06
CA ASN A 147 1.89 10.39 -7.21
C ASN A 147 3.41 10.34 -6.97
N LEU A 148 4.03 9.15 -7.03
CA LEU A 148 5.45 8.99 -6.75
C LEU A 148 6.32 9.65 -7.82
N THR A 149 5.90 9.59 -9.08
CA THR A 149 6.62 10.18 -10.22
C THR A 149 6.78 11.71 -10.09
N PRO A 150 5.70 12.52 -9.92
CA PRO A 150 5.83 13.95 -9.70
C PRO A 150 6.55 14.28 -8.40
N TRP A 151 6.34 13.50 -7.32
CA TRP A 151 7.06 13.70 -6.07
C TRP A 151 8.58 13.55 -6.24
N LYS A 152 9.03 12.51 -6.97
CA LYS A 152 10.46 12.31 -7.27
C LYS A 152 11.02 13.35 -8.24
N LYS A 153 10.21 13.93 -9.13
CA LYS A 153 10.64 15.01 -10.02
C LYS A 153 11.03 16.29 -9.28
N LEU A 154 10.56 16.48 -8.04
CA LEU A 154 10.95 17.60 -7.19
C LEU A 154 12.36 17.46 -6.60
N LEU A 155 12.94 16.25 -6.61
CA LEU A 155 14.28 16.03 -6.10
C LEU A 155 15.35 16.50 -7.11
N PRO A 156 16.45 17.15 -6.68
CA PRO A 156 17.49 17.64 -7.59
C PRO A 156 18.09 16.57 -8.52
N CYS A 157 18.32 15.36 -8.00
CA CYS A 157 18.82 14.22 -8.77
C CYS A 157 17.70 13.31 -9.31
N SER A 158 16.43 13.70 -9.13
CA SER A 158 15.24 12.92 -9.45
C SER A 158 15.34 11.45 -9.05
N SER A 159 15.43 10.53 -10.01
CA SER A 159 15.56 9.07 -9.80
C SER A 159 16.92 8.52 -10.25
N LYS A 160 17.87 9.39 -10.60
CA LYS A 160 19.09 8.99 -11.32
C LYS A 160 20.24 8.64 -10.37
N ALA A 161 20.38 9.38 -9.26
CA ALA A 161 21.51 9.24 -8.34
C ALA A 161 21.08 9.45 -6.87
N GLY A 162 21.85 8.90 -5.94
CA GLY A 162 21.62 9.00 -4.49
C GLY A 162 20.50 8.10 -3.97
N LEU A 163 19.97 8.44 -2.79
CA LEU A 163 18.96 7.63 -2.08
C LEU A 163 17.65 7.47 -2.86
N SER A 164 17.35 8.38 -3.78
CA SER A 164 16.11 8.34 -4.58
C SER A 164 16.09 7.21 -5.61
N VAL A 165 17.23 6.59 -5.90
CA VAL A 165 17.34 5.38 -6.75
C VAL A 165 16.63 4.18 -6.13
N LEU A 166 16.56 4.12 -4.80
CA LEU A 166 15.87 3.06 -4.06
C LEU A 166 14.33 3.19 -4.16
N LEU A 167 13.82 4.35 -4.57
CA LEU A 167 12.38 4.65 -4.58
C LEU A 167 11.70 4.11 -5.85
N LYS A 168 11.48 2.79 -5.89
CA LYS A 168 10.80 2.09 -6.99
C LYS A 168 9.36 1.76 -6.59
N ALA A 169 8.39 2.12 -7.44
CA ALA A 169 6.98 1.97 -7.13
C ALA A 169 6.58 0.51 -6.85
N ASP A 170 7.05 -0.45 -7.66
CA ASP A 170 6.70 -1.86 -7.48
C ASP A 170 6.91 -2.37 -6.05
N ARG A 171 8.03 -2.02 -5.41
CA ARG A 171 8.35 -2.48 -4.05
C ARG A 171 7.72 -1.63 -2.95
N LEU A 172 7.58 -0.33 -3.17
CA LEU A 172 7.05 0.57 -2.14
C LEU A 172 5.54 0.35 -1.90
N PHE A 173 4.76 0.04 -2.95
CA PHE A 173 3.30 -0.10 -2.83
C PHE A 173 2.84 -1.50 -2.38
N HIS A 174 3.76 -2.46 -2.24
CA HIS A 174 3.51 -3.76 -1.60
C HIS A 174 3.85 -3.78 -0.11
N THR A 175 4.11 -2.62 0.50
CA THR A 175 4.43 -2.49 1.93
C THR A 175 3.17 -2.39 2.78
N SER A 176 3.26 -2.72 4.07
CA SER A 176 2.09 -2.67 4.98
C SER A 176 1.74 -1.25 5.43
N TYR A 177 2.67 -0.33 5.27
CA TYR A 177 2.47 1.10 5.45
C TYR A 177 3.34 1.87 4.47
N HIS A 178 2.76 2.86 3.79
CA HIS A 178 3.45 3.75 2.88
C HIS A 178 2.94 5.17 3.05
N SER A 179 3.83 6.11 3.34
CA SER A 179 3.49 7.53 3.48
C SER A 179 4.52 8.38 2.75
N GLN A 180 4.07 9.26 1.87
CA GLN A 180 4.89 10.25 1.21
C GLN A 180 4.37 11.65 1.52
N ALA A 181 5.26 12.59 1.81
CA ALA A 181 4.87 13.94 2.16
C ALA A 181 5.83 15.00 1.60
N VAL A 182 5.30 16.21 1.50
CA VAL A 182 5.99 17.42 1.08
C VAL A 182 5.65 18.51 2.09
N HIS A 183 6.68 19.09 2.68
CA HIS A 183 6.56 20.18 3.64
C HIS A 183 7.42 21.35 3.21
N ILE A 184 6.85 22.54 3.23
CA ILE A 184 7.51 23.79 2.90
C ILE A 184 7.36 24.72 4.10
N ARG A 185 8.47 25.23 4.61
CA ARG A 185 8.47 26.16 5.74
C ARG A 185 9.64 27.14 5.67
N PRO A 186 9.53 28.32 6.30
CA PRO A 186 10.63 29.26 6.46
C PRO A 186 11.54 28.78 7.60
N VAL A 187 12.85 28.87 7.37
CA VAL A 187 13.91 28.52 8.32
C VAL A 187 14.96 29.63 8.39
N CYS A 188 15.69 29.71 9.50
CA CYS A 188 16.75 30.70 9.62
C CYS A 188 17.92 30.36 8.70
N ARG A 189 18.38 31.36 7.94
CA ARG A 189 19.57 31.22 7.10
C ARG A 189 20.82 31.03 7.95
N ASN A 190 20.91 31.82 9.01
CA ASN A 190 22.05 31.92 9.93
C ASN A 190 21.58 31.71 11.38
N THR A 191 22.52 31.40 12.29
CA THR A 191 22.24 31.20 13.73
C THR A 191 21.58 32.40 14.41
N ARG A 192 21.85 33.62 13.93
CA ARG A 192 21.24 34.88 14.41
C ARG A 192 19.87 35.19 13.78
N CYS A 193 19.35 34.34 12.89
CA CYS A 193 18.04 34.48 12.24
C CYS A 193 17.78 35.85 11.58
N THR A 194 18.83 36.55 11.12
CA THR A 194 18.70 37.87 10.46
C THR A 194 18.18 37.81 9.03
N SER A 195 18.30 36.64 8.40
CA SER A 195 17.77 36.37 7.06
C SER A 195 17.05 35.03 7.07
N ILE A 196 16.01 34.95 6.23
CA ILE A 196 15.14 33.79 6.10
C ILE A 196 15.53 33.03 4.82
N SER A 197 15.35 31.72 4.89
CA SER A 197 15.46 30.81 3.76
C SER A 197 14.27 29.86 3.77
N TRP A 198 13.94 29.28 2.63
CA TRP A 198 12.85 28.31 2.51
C TRP A 198 13.42 26.89 2.54
N GLU A 199 12.81 26.01 3.33
CA GLU A 199 13.13 24.59 3.38
C GLU A 199 12.00 23.79 2.74
N LEU A 200 12.31 23.05 1.68
CA LEU A 200 11.48 21.96 1.15
C LEU A 200 11.96 20.65 1.77
N ARG A 201 11.12 20.06 2.61
CA ARG A 201 11.34 18.74 3.21
C ARG A 201 10.40 17.73 2.57
N GLN A 202 10.99 16.77 1.87
CA GLN A 202 10.27 15.64 1.27
C GLN A 202 10.56 14.39 2.09
N THR A 203 9.52 13.70 2.54
CA THR A 203 9.65 12.47 3.34
C THR A 203 8.93 11.32 2.67
N LEU A 204 9.52 10.13 2.73
CA LEU A 204 8.87 8.89 2.32
C LEU A 204 9.17 7.83 3.39
N SER A 205 8.12 7.29 4.01
CA SER A 205 8.23 6.24 5.02
C SER A 205 7.52 5.00 4.55
N VAL A 206 8.18 3.86 4.69
CA VAL A 206 7.62 2.54 4.39
C VAL A 206 7.89 1.55 5.50
N VAL A 207 6.96 0.61 5.70
CA VAL A 207 7.15 -0.53 6.60
C VAL A 207 7.04 -1.82 5.80
N TYR A 208 8.15 -2.52 5.69
CA TYR A 208 8.19 -3.87 5.12
C TYR A 208 7.86 -4.87 6.23
N ASP A 209 6.86 -5.69 5.99
CA ASP A 209 6.57 -6.84 6.84
C ASP A 209 7.82 -7.72 6.90
N ALA A 210 8.15 -8.20 8.09
CA ALA A 210 9.28 -9.09 8.30
C ALA A 210 9.06 -10.38 7.48
N PHE A 211 9.61 -10.44 6.27
CA PHE A 211 9.61 -11.67 5.49
C PHE A 211 10.43 -12.69 6.28
N VAL A 212 9.75 -13.69 6.82
CA VAL A 212 10.39 -14.92 7.26
C VAL A 212 10.96 -15.52 5.99
N THR A 213 12.26 -15.30 5.73
CA THR A 213 12.98 -16.21 4.83
C THR A 213 12.62 -17.61 5.31
N GLY A 214 12.30 -18.55 4.41
CA GLY A 214 11.79 -19.90 4.77
C GLY A 214 12.67 -20.71 5.74
N GLN A 215 13.75 -20.13 6.25
CA GLN A 215 14.65 -20.59 7.31
C GLN A 215 14.46 -19.87 8.67
N GLY A 216 13.41 -19.06 8.88
CA GLY A 216 13.17 -18.39 10.16
C GLY A 216 14.01 -17.13 10.43
N LYS A 217 14.86 -16.68 9.48
CA LYS A 217 15.80 -15.56 9.69
C LYS A 217 15.18 -14.22 9.30
N LYS A 218 15.32 -13.22 10.18
CA LYS A 218 14.91 -11.81 9.96
C LYS A 218 16.04 -11.00 9.30
N ASP A 219 16.57 -11.50 8.19
CA ASP A 219 17.60 -10.80 7.40
C ASP A 219 16.96 -9.79 6.45
N TRP A 220 17.53 -8.60 6.33
CA TRP A 220 17.12 -7.63 5.30
C TRP A 220 18.32 -7.07 4.55
N SER A 221 18.08 -6.62 3.32
CA SER A 221 19.05 -5.87 2.52
C SER A 221 18.36 -4.86 1.64
N LEU A 222 19.07 -3.78 1.26
CA LEU A 222 18.53 -2.77 0.35
C LEU A 222 18.03 -3.41 -0.95
N PHE A 223 18.78 -4.36 -1.51
CA PHE A 223 18.36 -5.07 -2.71
C PHE A 223 17.06 -5.87 -2.51
N ARG A 224 16.89 -6.56 -1.38
CA ARG A 224 15.65 -7.33 -1.12
C ARG A 224 14.44 -6.41 -0.94
N MET A 225 14.61 -5.30 -0.21
CA MET A 225 13.52 -4.37 0.09
C MET A 225 13.15 -3.50 -1.11
N PHE A 226 14.14 -2.97 -1.83
CA PHE A 226 13.95 -1.93 -2.86
C PHE A 226 14.25 -2.42 -4.28
N SER A 227 14.71 -3.67 -4.46
CA SER A 227 15.16 -4.22 -5.76
C SER A 227 16.26 -3.39 -6.43
N ARG A 228 16.99 -2.61 -5.63
CA ARG A 228 18.04 -1.67 -6.04
C ARG A 228 19.11 -1.60 -4.96
N THR A 229 20.30 -1.22 -5.36
CA THR A 229 21.45 -0.93 -4.49
C THR A 229 21.91 0.50 -4.75
N LEU A 230 22.68 1.07 -3.83
CA LEU A 230 23.19 2.43 -3.98
C LEU A 230 24.49 2.37 -4.79
N THR A 231 24.51 3.00 -5.96
CA THR A 231 25.67 2.99 -6.87
C THR A 231 26.50 4.25 -6.75
N GLU A 232 25.84 5.41 -6.67
CA GLU A 232 26.48 6.72 -6.64
C GLU A 232 25.68 7.70 -5.74
N PRO A 233 26.35 8.64 -5.07
CA PRO A 233 25.67 9.69 -4.33
C PRO A 233 25.08 10.73 -5.29
N CYS A 234 24.13 11.53 -4.81
CA CYS A 234 23.63 12.66 -5.60
C CYS A 234 24.71 13.77 -5.64
N PRO A 235 25.25 14.14 -6.81
CA PRO A 235 26.36 15.11 -6.91
C PRO A 235 25.97 16.53 -6.45
N LEU A 236 24.67 16.81 -6.32
CA LEU A 236 24.15 18.10 -5.86
C LEU A 236 23.90 18.15 -4.35
N ALA A 237 24.06 17.03 -3.64
CA ALA A 237 23.81 16.94 -2.21
C ALA A 237 25.05 17.38 -1.42
N SER A 238 24.86 18.27 -0.44
CA SER A 238 25.92 18.62 0.53
C SER A 238 26.13 17.55 1.60
N GLU A 239 25.09 16.78 1.90
CA GLU A 239 25.12 15.66 2.85
C GLU A 239 24.24 14.52 2.34
N SER A 240 24.69 13.27 2.51
CA SER A 240 23.91 12.10 2.13
C SER A 240 24.27 10.92 3.02
N ARG A 241 23.53 10.73 4.13
CA ARG A 241 23.82 9.71 5.13
C ARG A 241 22.70 8.67 5.25
N VAL A 242 23.08 7.43 5.52
CA VAL A 242 22.16 6.34 5.88
C VAL A 242 22.40 5.95 7.33
N TYR A 243 21.32 5.87 8.11
CA TYR A 243 21.34 5.49 9.51
C TYR A 243 20.67 4.12 9.67
N VAL A 244 21.36 3.19 10.31
CA VAL A 244 20.83 1.85 10.63
C VAL A 244 20.77 1.69 12.14
N ASP A 245 19.57 1.49 12.69
CA ASP A 245 19.37 1.28 14.13
C ASP A 245 19.96 -0.08 14.54
N ILE A 246 21.02 -0.05 15.35
CA ILE A 246 21.73 -1.22 15.88
C ILE A 246 21.57 -1.34 17.40
N THR A 247 20.56 -0.69 17.99
CA THR A 247 20.40 -0.63 19.45
C THR A 247 20.27 -2.01 20.10
N SER A 248 19.59 -2.96 19.46
CA SER A 248 19.43 -4.34 19.96
C SER A 248 20.68 -5.21 19.81
N TYR A 249 21.76 -4.71 19.18
CA TYR A 249 23.03 -5.43 19.01
C TYR A 249 23.68 -5.81 20.35
N HIS A 250 23.48 -5.00 21.40
CA HIS A 250 24.13 -5.21 22.70
C HIS A 250 23.33 -6.07 23.69
N GLN A 251 22.04 -6.32 23.44
CA GLN A 251 21.21 -7.13 24.33
C GLN A 251 21.27 -8.63 23.99
N ASP A 252 21.39 -8.97 22.70
CA ASP A 252 21.48 -10.34 22.21
C ASP A 252 22.92 -10.64 21.74
N ASN A 253 23.82 -10.93 22.69
CA ASN A 253 25.22 -11.32 22.46
C ASN A 253 25.44 -12.08 21.14
N GLU A 254 25.94 -11.37 20.13
CA GLU A 254 26.51 -11.91 18.88
C GLU A 254 25.55 -12.45 17.80
N THR A 255 24.28 -12.05 17.75
CA THR A 255 23.36 -12.66 16.76
C THR A 255 23.13 -11.87 15.48
N LEU A 256 23.29 -10.54 15.44
CA LEU A 256 23.00 -9.70 14.26
C LEU A 256 24.23 -8.87 13.85
N GLU A 257 24.57 -8.85 12.57
CA GLU A 257 25.71 -8.11 12.01
C GLU A 257 25.27 -7.24 10.82
N VAL A 258 25.74 -5.99 10.80
CA VAL A 258 25.54 -5.10 9.66
C VAL A 258 26.71 -5.26 8.70
N ASN A 259 26.41 -5.44 7.42
CA ASN A 259 27.39 -5.55 6.36
C ASN A 259 27.12 -4.51 5.25
N PRO A 260 28.13 -3.73 4.81
CA PRO A 260 29.50 -3.60 5.35
C PRO A 260 29.53 -3.06 6.80
N PRO A 261 30.64 -3.25 7.54
CA PRO A 261 30.79 -2.70 8.89
C PRO A 261 30.66 -1.17 8.87
N PRO A 262 30.08 -0.58 9.93
CA PRO A 262 29.82 0.86 9.96
C PRO A 262 31.11 1.68 10.05
N THR A 263 31.18 2.79 9.31
CA THR A 263 32.30 3.73 9.37
C THR A 263 32.31 4.50 10.70
N THR A 264 31.12 4.90 11.16
CA THR A 264 30.93 5.61 12.43
C THR A 264 29.63 5.16 13.10
N THR A 265 29.55 5.34 14.42
CA THR A 265 28.32 5.14 15.18
C THR A 265 27.86 6.46 15.78
N TYR A 266 26.55 6.65 15.84
CA TYR A 266 25.90 7.84 16.39
C TYR A 266 24.90 7.39 17.46
N GLN A 267 24.97 8.00 18.65
CA GLN A 267 24.06 7.72 19.74
C GLN A 267 23.15 8.90 19.98
N ASP A 268 21.86 8.63 20.14
CA ASP A 268 20.87 9.65 20.45
C ASP A 268 19.76 9.08 21.35
N VAL A 269 19.12 9.94 22.14
CA VAL A 269 18.02 9.55 23.02
C VAL A 269 16.70 9.85 22.32
N THR A 270 16.14 8.85 21.67
CA THR A 270 14.79 8.97 21.10
C THR A 270 13.75 8.53 22.12
N LEU A 271 12.90 9.46 22.57
CA LEU A 271 11.74 9.19 23.45
C LEU A 271 12.12 8.45 24.75
N GLY A 272 13.23 8.88 25.36
CA GLY A 272 13.72 8.33 26.62
C GLY A 272 14.51 7.02 26.50
N THR A 273 14.64 6.45 25.31
CA THR A 273 15.50 5.29 25.04
C THR A 273 16.76 5.70 24.31
N LEU A 274 17.92 5.28 24.83
CA LEU A 274 19.20 5.46 24.16
C LEU A 274 19.24 4.53 22.95
N LYS A 275 19.40 5.12 21.75
CA LYS A 275 19.54 4.41 20.50
C LYS A 275 20.92 4.57 19.94
N THR A 276 21.44 3.50 19.36
CA THR A 276 22.72 3.48 18.65
C THR A 276 22.48 3.24 17.17
N TYR A 277 22.98 4.13 16.33
CA TYR A 277 22.86 4.08 14.88
C TYR A 277 24.22 3.86 14.23
N ALA A 278 24.31 2.88 13.34
CA ALA A 278 25.39 2.76 12.37
C ALA A 278 25.19 3.81 11.27
N VAL A 279 26.21 4.62 11.00
CA VAL A 279 26.14 5.74 10.05
C VAL A 279 27.03 5.46 8.84
N TYR A 280 26.44 5.53 7.65
CA TYR A 280 27.11 5.42 6.37
C TYR A 280 26.99 6.74 5.61
N ASP A 281 28.10 7.46 5.45
CA ASP A 281 28.14 8.66 4.61
C ASP A 281 28.40 8.25 3.16
N LEU A 282 27.43 8.53 2.28
CA LEU A 282 27.52 8.19 0.86
C LEU A 282 28.42 9.13 0.07
N LEU A 283 28.81 10.27 0.64
CA LEU A 283 29.80 11.17 0.02
C LEU A 283 31.24 10.72 0.30
N ASP A 284 31.44 9.83 1.28
CA ASP A 284 32.75 9.24 1.54
C ASP A 284 33.09 8.18 0.47
N THR A 285 34.15 8.46 -0.27
CA THR A 285 34.67 7.59 -1.33
C THR A 285 35.00 6.18 -0.85
N ALA A 286 35.36 5.98 0.42
CA ALA A 286 35.67 4.65 0.96
C ALA A 286 34.45 3.72 1.01
N VAL A 287 33.26 4.28 1.25
CA VAL A 287 32.01 3.51 1.39
C VAL A 287 31.54 2.96 0.03
N ILE A 288 31.70 3.74 -1.04
CA ILE A 288 31.21 3.38 -2.38
C ILE A 288 32.29 2.69 -3.23
N ASN A 289 33.56 3.12 -3.15
CA ASN A 289 34.63 2.53 -3.97
C ASN A 289 34.91 1.06 -3.64
N ASN A 290 34.76 0.66 -2.38
CA ASN A 290 35.01 -0.72 -1.96
C ASN A 290 34.01 -1.73 -2.53
N SER A 291 32.79 -1.30 -2.90
CA SER A 291 31.72 -2.21 -3.32
C SER A 291 31.23 -1.99 -4.76
N ARG A 292 31.44 -0.82 -5.39
CA ARG A 292 30.79 -0.36 -6.65
C ARG A 292 29.25 -0.33 -6.60
N ASN A 293 28.63 -1.06 -5.68
CA ASN A 293 27.21 -1.11 -5.38
C ASN A 293 27.00 -1.35 -3.86
N LEU A 294 26.78 -0.27 -3.11
CA LEU A 294 26.51 -0.37 -1.69
C LEU A 294 25.12 -1.02 -1.45
N ASN A 295 25.14 -2.26 -1.00
CA ASN A 295 23.97 -3.01 -0.55
C ASN A 295 24.08 -3.25 0.94
N LEU A 296 23.55 -2.31 1.75
CA LEU A 296 23.50 -2.47 3.20
C LEU A 296 22.63 -3.68 3.57
N GLN A 297 23.12 -4.51 4.47
CA GLN A 297 22.46 -5.73 4.91
C GLN A 297 22.55 -5.86 6.42
N LEU A 298 21.50 -6.36 7.04
CA LEU A 298 21.51 -6.84 8.41
C LEU A 298 21.32 -8.36 8.35
N LYS A 299 22.32 -9.12 8.85
CA LYS A 299 22.35 -10.58 8.79
C LYS A 299 22.47 -11.21 10.17
N TRP A 300 21.85 -12.36 10.35
CA TRP A 300 22.09 -13.20 11.52
C TRP A 300 23.43 -13.96 11.43
N LYS A 301 24.26 -13.92 12.48
CA LYS A 301 25.59 -14.57 12.56
C LYS A 301 25.53 -16.11 12.57
N SER A 302 24.45 -16.71 13.07
CA SER A 302 24.21 -18.17 13.06
C SER A 302 22.71 -18.49 12.92
N PRO A 303 22.31 -19.62 12.30
CA PRO A 303 20.91 -20.04 12.32
C PRO A 303 20.51 -20.42 13.75
N PRO A 304 19.32 -20.04 14.25
CA PRO A 304 18.78 -20.62 15.46
C PRO A 304 18.65 -22.14 15.27
N ALA A 305 18.96 -22.91 16.31
CA ALA A 305 19.02 -24.37 16.26
C ALA A 305 17.70 -24.98 15.73
N ASN A 306 17.80 -25.61 14.55
CA ASN A 306 16.91 -26.62 13.94
C ASN A 306 15.41 -26.56 14.28
N GLY A 307 14.68 -25.60 13.71
CA GLY A 307 13.26 -25.78 13.43
C GLY A 307 13.09 -26.56 12.12
N TYR A 308 12.45 -27.73 12.16
CA TYR A 308 12.04 -28.42 10.93
C TYR A 308 10.81 -27.70 10.36
N VAL A 309 10.91 -27.19 9.14
CA VAL A 309 9.79 -26.60 8.41
C VAL A 309 9.72 -27.29 7.05
N HIS A 310 8.61 -27.99 6.79
CA HIS A 310 8.32 -28.57 5.50
C HIS A 310 7.09 -27.87 4.90
N TYR A 311 7.25 -27.34 3.69
CA TYR A 311 6.19 -26.63 3.00
C TYR A 311 5.98 -27.24 1.62
N GLN A 312 4.77 -27.69 1.36
CA GLN A 312 4.31 -28.12 0.05
C GLN A 312 3.33 -27.06 -0.49
N PRO A 313 3.68 -26.35 -1.57
CA PRO A 313 2.81 -25.31 -2.12
C PRO A 313 1.55 -25.92 -2.75
N ALA A 314 0.42 -25.22 -2.62
CA ALA A 314 -0.80 -25.58 -3.32
C ALA A 314 -0.61 -25.49 -4.85
N GLN A 315 -1.25 -26.38 -5.60
CA GLN A 315 -1.44 -26.24 -7.04
C GLN A 315 -2.94 -26.10 -7.30
N ASP A 316 -3.31 -25.09 -8.09
CA ASP A 316 -4.72 -24.75 -8.34
C ASP A 316 -5.50 -25.99 -8.81
N ARG A 317 -6.55 -26.34 -8.08
CA ARG A 317 -7.46 -27.50 -8.32
C ARG A 317 -6.81 -28.89 -8.34
N LEU A 318 -5.54 -29.01 -7.94
CA LEU A 318 -4.80 -30.28 -7.95
C LEU A 318 -4.40 -30.71 -6.54
N GLN A 319 -3.80 -29.82 -5.75
CA GLN A 319 -3.34 -30.15 -4.40
C GLN A 319 -3.48 -28.97 -3.44
N PRO A 320 -3.88 -29.20 -2.18
CA PRO A 320 -3.90 -28.17 -1.14
C PRO A 320 -2.47 -27.79 -0.70
N HIS A 321 -2.36 -26.72 0.07
CA HIS A 321 -1.10 -26.34 0.71
C HIS A 321 -0.89 -27.20 1.97
N LEU A 322 0.36 -27.62 2.23
CA LEU A 322 0.77 -28.26 3.48
C LEU A 322 1.90 -27.45 4.10
N LEU A 323 1.73 -27.07 5.37
CA LEU A 323 2.78 -26.45 6.18
C LEU A 323 2.96 -27.28 7.45
N GLU A 324 4.10 -27.96 7.55
CA GLU A 324 4.52 -28.70 8.73
C GLU A 324 5.64 -27.93 9.44
N MET A 325 5.47 -27.71 10.74
CA MET A 325 6.45 -27.00 11.56
C MET A 325 6.71 -27.76 12.86
N LEU A 326 7.98 -28.04 13.14
CA LEU A 326 8.43 -28.52 14.44
C LEU A 326 8.82 -27.31 15.29
N ILE A 327 8.05 -27.05 16.34
CA ILE A 327 8.22 -25.89 17.22
C ILE A 327 8.47 -26.37 18.65
N GLN A 328 9.53 -25.86 19.27
CA GLN A 328 9.77 -26.05 20.70
C GLN A 328 9.12 -24.91 21.49
N LEU A 329 8.11 -25.23 22.29
CA LEU A 329 7.38 -24.27 23.13
C LEU A 329 7.94 -24.28 24.56
N PRO A 330 8.48 -23.15 25.06
CA PRO A 330 8.87 -23.03 26.47
C PRO A 330 7.68 -23.17 27.43
N PRO A 331 7.89 -23.63 28.68
CA PRO A 331 6.87 -23.63 29.71
C PRO A 331 6.28 -22.22 29.94
N ASN A 332 4.97 -22.12 30.19
CA ASN A 332 4.25 -20.85 30.41
C ASN A 332 4.39 -19.82 29.27
N SER A 333 4.58 -20.27 28.04
CA SER A 333 4.64 -19.40 26.86
C SER A 333 3.42 -19.58 25.94
N ALA A 334 3.08 -18.52 25.21
CA ALA A 334 2.05 -18.56 24.17
C ALA A 334 2.69 -18.23 22.82
N THR A 335 2.55 -19.11 21.85
CA THR A 335 3.03 -18.90 20.48
C THR A 335 1.85 -18.68 19.55
N LYS A 336 1.90 -17.58 18.79
CA LYS A 336 0.89 -17.23 17.80
C LYS A 336 1.48 -17.37 16.40
N VAL A 337 0.86 -18.22 15.58
CA VAL A 337 1.18 -18.35 14.15
C VAL A 337 0.16 -17.53 13.36
N SER A 338 0.63 -16.70 12.43
CA SER A 338 -0.22 -15.91 11.53
C SER A 338 0.26 -16.08 10.10
N ILE A 339 -0.65 -16.46 9.21
CA ILE A 339 -0.38 -16.72 7.79
C ILE A 339 -1.11 -15.66 6.97
N GLN A 340 -0.36 -14.95 6.12
CA GLN A 340 -0.94 -14.06 5.11
C GLN A 340 -1.15 -14.87 3.82
N PHE A 341 -2.29 -14.68 3.16
CA PHE A 341 -2.60 -15.34 1.89
C PHE A 341 -3.14 -14.33 0.88
N GLU A 342 -2.84 -14.54 -0.39
CA GLU A 342 -3.43 -13.76 -1.48
C GLU A 342 -4.82 -14.28 -1.83
N ARG A 343 -5.71 -13.38 -2.26
CA ARG A 343 -7.05 -13.78 -2.70
C ARG A 343 -6.96 -14.45 -4.06
N ALA A 344 -7.29 -15.74 -4.13
CA ALA A 344 -7.53 -16.43 -5.39
C ALA A 344 -8.97 -16.19 -5.84
N LEU A 345 -9.16 -15.93 -7.14
CA LEU A 345 -10.49 -15.82 -7.75
C LEU A 345 -11.04 -17.23 -7.99
N LEU A 346 -12.16 -17.54 -7.35
CA LEU A 346 -12.91 -18.77 -7.60
C LEU A 346 -13.66 -18.66 -8.94
N LYS A 347 -13.72 -19.76 -9.69
CA LYS A 347 -14.63 -19.90 -10.83
C LYS A 347 -16.06 -20.00 -10.32
N TRP A 348 -17.02 -19.56 -11.14
CA TRP A 348 -18.45 -19.61 -10.78
C TRP A 348 -18.93 -21.04 -10.44
N THR A 349 -18.33 -22.07 -11.04
CA THR A 349 -18.63 -23.48 -10.79
C THR A 349 -18.13 -24.01 -9.45
N GLU A 350 -17.30 -23.24 -8.75
CA GLU A 350 -16.67 -23.65 -7.47
C GLU A 350 -17.40 -23.10 -6.26
N TYR A 351 -18.35 -22.18 -6.48
CA TYR A 351 -19.22 -21.74 -5.40
C TYR A 351 -20.18 -22.86 -5.04
N THR A 352 -20.37 -23.03 -3.73
CA THR A 352 -21.47 -23.83 -3.21
C THR A 352 -22.81 -23.27 -3.69
N PRO A 353 -23.87 -24.10 -3.77
CA PRO A 353 -25.21 -23.64 -4.16
C PRO A 353 -25.72 -22.43 -3.38
N ASP A 354 -25.27 -22.27 -2.13
CA ASP A 354 -25.39 -21.04 -1.35
C ASP A 354 -24.01 -20.36 -1.22
N PRO A 355 -23.73 -19.29 -1.98
CA PRO A 355 -22.48 -18.53 -1.86
C PRO A 355 -22.33 -17.79 -0.52
N ASN A 356 -23.41 -17.56 0.22
CA ASN A 356 -23.35 -16.86 1.51
C ASN A 356 -22.94 -17.77 2.67
N HIS A 357 -23.01 -19.09 2.47
CA HIS A 357 -22.60 -20.08 3.47
C HIS A 357 -21.09 -20.03 3.75
N GLY A 358 -20.28 -19.64 2.76
CA GLY A 358 -18.82 -19.62 2.86
C GLY A 358 -18.17 -20.99 2.63
N PHE A 359 -16.86 -21.07 2.85
CA PHE A 359 -16.03 -22.25 2.55
C PHE A 359 -15.45 -22.85 3.83
N TYR A 360 -15.52 -24.17 3.95
CA TYR A 360 -14.88 -24.89 5.04
C TYR A 360 -13.38 -25.06 4.79
N VAL A 361 -12.58 -24.71 5.78
CA VAL A 361 -11.15 -24.98 5.86
C VAL A 361 -10.95 -26.17 6.79
N SER A 362 -10.13 -27.12 6.34
CA SER A 362 -9.79 -28.33 7.08
C SER A 362 -9.20 -28.02 8.47
N PRO A 363 -9.46 -28.87 9.47
CA PRO A 363 -8.88 -28.69 10.80
C PRO A 363 -7.36 -28.82 10.75
N SER A 364 -6.67 -28.09 11.64
CA SER A 364 -5.23 -28.20 11.84
C SER A 364 -4.91 -29.36 12.78
N VAL A 365 -3.73 -29.97 12.57
CA VAL A 365 -3.25 -31.09 13.38
C VAL A 365 -2.08 -30.62 14.24
N LEU A 366 -2.18 -30.78 15.55
CA LEU A 366 -1.09 -30.56 16.49
C LEU A 366 -0.62 -31.92 17.03
N SER A 367 0.67 -32.21 16.89
CA SER A 367 1.28 -33.43 17.45
C SER A 367 2.33 -33.08 18.49
N ALA A 368 2.28 -33.71 19.67
CA ALA A 368 3.19 -33.44 20.76
C ALA A 368 3.58 -34.72 21.51
N LEU A 369 4.84 -34.80 21.96
CA LEU A 369 5.30 -35.82 22.90
C LEU A 369 5.15 -35.27 24.33
N VAL A 370 4.27 -35.87 25.13
CA VAL A 370 3.98 -35.42 26.50
C VAL A 370 4.58 -36.41 27.51
N PRO A 371 5.31 -35.95 28.54
CA PRO A 371 5.81 -36.82 29.60
C PRO A 371 4.65 -37.46 30.40
N SER A 372 4.72 -38.76 30.70
CA SER A 372 3.63 -39.51 31.35
C SER A 372 3.26 -39.02 32.77
N VAL A 373 4.10 -38.18 33.38
CA VAL A 373 3.91 -37.62 34.73
C VAL A 373 2.92 -36.43 34.75
N VAL A 374 2.61 -35.83 33.59
CA VAL A 374 1.54 -34.82 33.47
C VAL A 374 0.19 -35.52 33.32
N ALA A 375 -0.13 -36.41 34.27
CA ALA A 375 -1.51 -36.77 34.53
C ALA A 375 -2.23 -35.47 34.92
N ALA A 376 -3.19 -35.07 34.08
CA ALA A 376 -4.05 -33.94 34.33
C ALA A 376 -4.50 -33.94 35.80
N LYS A 377 -4.20 -32.86 36.54
CA LYS A 377 -4.99 -32.57 37.73
C LYS A 377 -6.42 -32.37 37.23
N PRO A 378 -7.40 -33.20 37.66
CA PRO A 378 -8.78 -33.00 37.27
C PRO A 378 -9.22 -31.69 37.91
N VAL A 379 -9.20 -30.61 37.13
CA VAL A 379 -9.90 -29.39 37.48
C VAL A 379 -11.32 -29.62 36.99
N ASP A 380 -12.21 -29.92 37.93
CA ASP A 380 -13.68 -29.76 37.91
C ASP A 380 -14.35 -29.70 36.53
N TRP A 381 -14.22 -30.76 35.75
CA TRP A 381 -15.23 -31.12 34.76
C TRP A 381 -15.93 -32.35 35.30
N GLU A 382 -17.15 -32.16 35.82
CA GLU A 382 -18.08 -33.26 36.03
C GLU A 382 -18.17 -34.07 34.73
N GLU A 383 -18.09 -35.38 34.87
CA GLU A 383 -17.96 -36.40 33.81
C GLU A 383 -16.54 -36.63 33.28
N SER A 384 -15.87 -37.61 33.89
CA SER A 384 -14.69 -38.27 33.34
C SER A 384 -14.94 -38.75 31.90
N PRO A 385 -14.02 -38.50 30.93
CA PRO A 385 -14.16 -39.07 29.59
C PRO A 385 -14.13 -40.60 29.64
N LEU A 386 -15.05 -41.23 28.91
CA LEU A 386 -15.31 -42.68 28.80
C LEU A 386 -14.10 -43.57 28.41
N PHE A 387 -12.93 -43.00 28.14
CA PHE A 387 -11.78 -43.69 27.54
C PHE A 387 -10.60 -43.94 28.50
N LYS A 388 -10.82 -43.89 29.82
CA LYS A 388 -9.76 -44.13 30.82
C LYS A 388 -9.19 -45.57 30.81
N SER A 389 -9.82 -46.51 30.10
CA SER A 389 -9.44 -47.93 30.08
C SER A 389 -8.68 -48.40 28.82
N LEU A 390 -8.49 -47.58 27.79
CA LEU A 390 -7.91 -48.04 26.52
C LEU A 390 -6.38 -48.05 26.47
N TYR A 391 -5.69 -47.48 27.45
CA TYR A 391 -4.23 -47.39 27.44
C TYR A 391 -3.64 -47.95 28.74
N PRO A 392 -3.10 -49.18 28.73
CA PRO A 392 -2.36 -49.71 29.86
C PRO A 392 -1.08 -48.90 30.03
N VAL A 393 -0.94 -48.27 31.19
CA VAL A 393 0.27 -47.54 31.58
C VAL A 393 1.30 -48.57 32.04
N SER A 394 2.29 -48.83 31.21
CA SER A 394 3.55 -49.44 31.62
C SER A 394 4.72 -48.76 30.90
N ASP A 395 5.61 -48.20 31.70
CA ASP A 395 6.95 -47.67 31.41
C ASP A 395 7.16 -46.23 30.91
N SER A 396 8.28 -45.72 31.40
CA SER A 396 8.81 -44.36 31.48
C SER A 396 9.21 -43.73 30.14
N SER A 397 8.29 -43.59 29.19
CA SER A 397 8.56 -42.85 27.95
C SER A 397 7.41 -41.93 27.57
N SER A 398 7.72 -40.77 27.02
CA SER A 398 6.74 -39.77 26.57
C SER A 398 5.70 -40.39 25.64
N TYR A 399 4.42 -40.05 25.83
CA TYR A 399 3.33 -40.50 24.96
C TYR A 399 3.10 -39.49 23.85
N PHE A 400 2.89 -39.98 22.63
CA PHE A 400 2.59 -39.16 21.46
C PHE A 400 1.10 -38.84 21.43
N VAL A 401 0.75 -37.55 21.50
CA VAL A 401 -0.61 -37.03 21.41
C VAL A 401 -0.80 -36.32 20.10
N ARG A 402 -1.94 -36.57 19.45
CA ARG A 402 -2.39 -35.78 18.30
C ARG A 402 -3.73 -35.13 18.62
N LEU A 403 -3.76 -33.80 18.53
CA LEU A 403 -4.93 -32.97 18.73
C LEU A 403 -5.37 -32.41 17.38
N TYR A 404 -6.69 -32.26 17.21
CA TYR A 404 -7.31 -31.68 16.03
C TYR A 404 -8.03 -30.40 16.44
N THR A 405 -7.86 -29.34 15.67
CA THR A 405 -8.68 -28.13 15.86
C THR A 405 -10.06 -28.32 15.25
N GLU A 406 -10.96 -27.40 15.53
CA GLU A 406 -12.24 -27.34 14.81
C GLU A 406 -12.02 -26.90 13.36
N PRO A 407 -12.86 -27.36 12.41
CA PRO A 407 -12.88 -26.84 11.05
C PRO A 407 -13.35 -25.38 11.06
N LEU A 408 -12.72 -24.53 10.23
CA LEU A 408 -13.02 -23.10 10.18
C LEU A 408 -13.91 -22.80 8.96
N LEU A 409 -15.03 -22.12 9.19
CA LEU A 409 -15.86 -21.58 8.10
C LEU A 409 -15.38 -20.17 7.73
N VAL A 410 -14.88 -20.00 6.51
CA VAL A 410 -14.38 -18.72 6.00
C VAL A 410 -15.39 -18.13 5.02
N ASN A 411 -15.87 -16.92 5.32
CA ASN A 411 -16.74 -16.19 4.41
C ASN A 411 -15.91 -15.53 3.30
N LEU A 412 -16.24 -15.82 2.04
CA LEU A 412 -15.58 -15.24 0.87
C LEU A 412 -16.52 -14.23 0.20
N PRO A 413 -15.98 -13.22 -0.51
CA PRO A 413 -16.83 -12.28 -1.24
C PRO A 413 -17.69 -13.03 -2.26
N THR A 414 -19.00 -12.79 -2.21
CA THR A 414 -19.96 -13.38 -3.15
C THR A 414 -19.64 -12.95 -4.58
N PRO A 415 -19.74 -13.86 -5.57
CA PRO A 415 -19.38 -13.54 -6.94
C PRO A 415 -20.42 -12.57 -7.54
N ASP A 416 -19.94 -11.68 -8.41
CA ASP A 416 -20.81 -10.77 -9.15
C ASP A 416 -21.50 -11.54 -10.30
N PHE A 417 -22.75 -11.97 -10.09
CA PHE A 417 -23.56 -12.65 -11.10
C PHE A 417 -24.16 -11.70 -12.16
N SER A 418 -23.98 -10.38 -12.02
CA SER A 418 -24.57 -9.42 -12.97
C SER A 418 -23.95 -9.51 -14.37
N MET A 419 -22.65 -9.78 -14.48
CA MET A 419 -21.97 -9.93 -15.77
C MET A 419 -22.47 -11.15 -16.56
N PRO A 420 -22.46 -12.38 -16.02
CA PRO A 420 -23.05 -13.54 -16.68
C PRO A 420 -24.53 -13.33 -17.02
N TYR A 421 -25.31 -12.72 -16.13
CA TYR A 421 -26.72 -12.43 -16.35
C TYR A 421 -26.93 -11.54 -17.58
N ASN A 422 -26.19 -10.43 -17.69
CA ASN A 422 -26.28 -9.53 -18.84
C ASN A 422 -25.94 -10.23 -20.16
N VAL A 423 -24.91 -11.09 -20.16
CA VAL A 423 -24.52 -11.87 -21.35
C VAL A 423 -25.59 -12.90 -21.73
N ILE A 424 -26.19 -13.60 -20.75
CA ILE A 424 -27.27 -14.56 -21.00
C ILE A 424 -28.51 -13.83 -21.54
N CYS A 425 -28.88 -12.68 -20.98
CA CYS A 425 -30.01 -11.88 -21.47
C CYS A 425 -29.76 -11.39 -22.91
N LEU A 426 -28.56 -10.91 -23.22
CA LEU A 426 -28.22 -10.45 -24.57
C LEU A 426 -28.20 -11.60 -25.58
N THR A 427 -27.61 -12.74 -25.24
CA THR A 427 -27.57 -13.91 -26.14
C THR A 427 -28.97 -14.49 -26.35
N CYS A 428 -29.79 -14.60 -25.30
CA CYS A 428 -31.17 -15.05 -25.40
C CYS A 428 -32.02 -14.11 -26.26
N THR A 429 -31.87 -12.80 -26.10
CA THR A 429 -32.60 -11.82 -26.93
C THR A 429 -32.20 -11.88 -28.40
N VAL A 430 -30.90 -11.97 -28.70
CA VAL A 430 -30.42 -12.16 -30.08
C VAL A 430 -31.00 -13.44 -30.69
N VAL A 431 -30.93 -14.57 -29.97
CA VAL A 431 -31.49 -15.84 -30.43
C VAL A 431 -33.00 -15.74 -30.64
N ALA A 432 -33.73 -15.08 -29.74
CA ALA A 432 -35.18 -14.90 -29.85
C ALA A 432 -35.57 -14.03 -31.06
N VAL A 433 -34.83 -12.93 -31.32
CA VAL A 433 -35.08 -12.07 -32.49
C VAL A 433 -34.76 -12.81 -33.80
N CYS A 434 -33.63 -13.50 -33.85
CA CYS A 434 -33.25 -14.31 -35.01
C CYS A 434 -34.30 -15.39 -35.29
N TYR A 435 -34.67 -16.17 -34.27
CA TYR A 435 -35.69 -17.21 -34.39
C TYR A 435 -37.05 -16.64 -34.79
N GLY A 436 -37.50 -15.56 -34.14
CA GLY A 436 -38.79 -14.93 -34.46
C GLY A 436 -38.85 -14.37 -35.89
N SER A 437 -37.76 -13.77 -36.36
CA SER A 437 -37.65 -13.31 -37.75
C SER A 437 -37.70 -14.47 -38.74
N PHE A 438 -36.91 -15.52 -38.49
CA PHE A 438 -36.87 -16.70 -39.35
C PHE A 438 -38.21 -17.44 -39.38
N TYR A 439 -38.83 -17.61 -38.23
CA TYR A 439 -40.14 -18.25 -38.08
C TYR A 439 -41.21 -17.47 -38.83
N ASN A 440 -41.26 -16.14 -38.66
CA ASN A 440 -42.20 -15.30 -39.40
C ASN A 440 -41.98 -15.36 -40.91
N LEU A 441 -40.74 -15.39 -41.38
CA LEU A 441 -40.45 -15.46 -42.81
C LEU A 441 -40.89 -16.81 -43.43
N LEU A 442 -40.75 -17.90 -42.67
CA LEU A 442 -41.14 -19.24 -43.12
C LEU A 442 -42.64 -19.51 -43.03
N THR A 443 -43.34 -18.88 -42.08
CA THR A 443 -44.76 -19.16 -41.80
C THR A 443 -45.74 -18.12 -42.34
N ARG A 444 -45.28 -16.90 -42.67
CA ARG A 444 -46.15 -15.83 -43.15
C ARG A 444 -46.51 -16.05 -44.62
N THR A 445 -47.77 -16.39 -44.86
CA THR A 445 -48.37 -16.48 -46.20
C THR A 445 -48.83 -15.09 -46.65
N PHE A 446 -48.27 -14.59 -47.75
CA PHE A 446 -48.71 -13.34 -48.37
C PHE A 446 -49.93 -13.62 -49.25
N HIS A 447 -51.09 -13.02 -48.93
CA HIS A 447 -52.23 -12.99 -49.85
C HIS A 447 -52.15 -11.74 -50.72
N ILE A 448 -52.16 -11.94 -52.03
CA ILE A 448 -52.19 -10.86 -53.02
C ILE A 448 -53.65 -10.45 -53.20
N GLU A 449 -53.97 -9.19 -52.89
CA GLU A 449 -55.31 -8.63 -53.04
C GLU A 449 -55.53 -8.20 -54.50
N GLU A 450 -56.58 -8.72 -55.15
CA GLU A 450 -56.89 -8.38 -56.55
C GLU A 450 -57.55 -6.99 -56.65
N PRO A 451 -57.13 -6.13 -57.62
CA PRO A 451 -57.63 -4.77 -57.73
C PRO A 451 -59.08 -4.72 -58.23
N SER A 452 -59.96 -4.08 -57.46
CA SER A 452 -61.42 -4.10 -57.59
C SER A 452 -62.04 -2.99 -58.45
N THR A 453 -61.27 -2.23 -59.23
CA THR A 453 -61.78 -1.05 -59.95
C THR A 453 -61.55 -1.05 -61.46
N GLY A 454 -62.65 -1.19 -62.21
CA GLY A 454 -62.94 -0.37 -63.39
C GLY A 454 -62.29 -0.76 -64.73
N GLY A 455 -62.99 -1.61 -65.49
CA GLY A 455 -63.12 -1.66 -66.97
C GLY A 455 -61.87 -1.52 -67.87
N LEU A 456 -61.15 -0.40 -67.79
CA LEU A 456 -59.99 -0.10 -68.63
C LEU A 456 -58.72 -0.80 -68.13
N ALA A 457 -58.50 -0.83 -66.81
CA ALA A 457 -57.34 -1.52 -66.22
C ALA A 457 -57.42 -3.04 -66.45
N LYS A 458 -58.63 -3.63 -66.34
CA LYS A 458 -58.87 -5.04 -66.61
C LYS A 458 -58.68 -5.38 -68.09
N ARG A 459 -59.09 -4.49 -69.01
CA ARG A 459 -58.86 -4.65 -70.46
C ARG A 459 -57.38 -4.55 -70.82
N LEU A 460 -56.64 -3.60 -70.24
CA LEU A 460 -55.19 -3.46 -70.48
C LEU A 460 -54.42 -4.66 -69.90
N ALA A 461 -54.78 -5.10 -68.68
CA ALA A 461 -54.22 -6.30 -68.05
C ALA A 461 -54.52 -7.57 -68.86
N ASN A 462 -55.73 -7.70 -69.42
CA ASN A 462 -56.10 -8.83 -70.27
C ASN A 462 -55.42 -8.80 -71.65
N LEU A 463 -55.12 -7.61 -72.18
CA LEU A 463 -54.37 -7.44 -73.43
C LEU A 463 -52.89 -7.81 -73.25
N ILE A 464 -52.30 -7.41 -72.12
CA ILE A 464 -50.94 -7.82 -71.72
C ILE A 464 -50.87 -9.32 -71.41
N ARG A 465 -51.90 -9.90 -70.76
CA ARG A 465 -51.99 -11.34 -70.50
C ARG A 465 -52.16 -12.16 -71.78
N ARG A 466 -52.96 -11.68 -72.76
CA ARG A 466 -53.08 -12.30 -74.09
C ARG A 466 -51.75 -12.30 -74.85
N ALA A 467 -50.99 -11.21 -74.77
CA ALA A 467 -49.64 -11.15 -75.35
C ALA A 467 -48.65 -12.12 -74.67
N ARG A 468 -48.89 -12.48 -73.41
CA ARG A 468 -48.10 -13.46 -72.64
C ARG A 468 -48.66 -14.88 -72.66
N GLY A 469 -49.71 -15.16 -73.45
CA GLY A 469 -50.30 -16.50 -73.58
C GLY A 469 -51.03 -17.01 -72.33
N VAL A 470 -51.40 -16.13 -71.39
CA VAL A 470 -52.08 -16.48 -70.14
C VAL A 470 -53.58 -16.16 -70.28
N PRO A 471 -54.50 -17.01 -69.77
CA PRO A 471 -55.93 -16.73 -69.83
C PRO A 471 -56.29 -15.40 -69.15
N PRO A 472 -57.30 -14.67 -69.69
CA PRO A 472 -57.69 -13.37 -69.18
C PRO A 472 -58.41 -13.47 -67.81
N LEU A 473 -58.30 -12.39 -67.02
CA LEU A 473 -59.08 -12.13 -65.79
C LEU A 473 -60.57 -11.92 -66.04
#